data_AF-A0A1M6IPY5-F1
#
_entry.id   AF-A0A1M6IPY5-F1
#
_cell.length_a   1.000
_cell.length_b   1.000
_cell.length_c   1.000
_cell.angle_alpha   90.00
_cell.angle_beta   90.00
_cell.angle_gamma   90.00
#
_symmetry.space_group_name_H-M   'P 1'
#
loop_
_entity.id
_entity.type
_entity.pdbx_description
1 polymer ?
#
loop_
_entity_poly.entity_id
_entity_poly.type
_entity_poly.pdbx_seq_one_letter_code
_entity_poly.pdbx_strand_id
1 'polypeptide(L)' 'MTRFEKDYKDAKDGNEIEVITKRKAEIEKLTREGKSCKNGFRRTCIAQDLTRLKAELRKIEELF' A
#
# COMPACT_ATOMS: atom_id res chain seq x y z
N MET A 1 7.68 11.30 -10.35
CA MET A 1 6.75 11.23 -9.21
C MET A 1 6.53 9.76 -8.84
N THR A 2 6.86 9.36 -7.63
CA THR A 2 6.62 7.99 -7.14
C THR A 2 5.12 7.73 -7.00
N ARG A 3 4.71 6.46 -6.87
CA ARG A 3 3.29 6.12 -6.66
C ARG A 3 2.75 6.73 -5.37
N PHE A 4 3.56 6.75 -4.31
CA PHE A 4 3.21 7.45 -3.07
C PHE A 4 2.99 8.94 -3.27
N GLU A 5 3.88 9.63 -3.99
CA GLU A 5 3.73 11.07 -4.25
C GLU A 5 2.47 11.41 -5.05
N LYS A 6 2.07 10.55 -6.00
CA LYS A 6 0.80 10.70 -6.73
C LYS A 6 -0.39 10.56 -5.79
N ASP A 7 -0.42 9.47 -5.03
CA ASP A 7 -1.50 9.19 -4.08
C ASP A 7 -1.60 10.26 -2.99
N TYR A 8 -0.46 10.79 -2.54
CA TYR A 8 -0.40 11.90 -1.59
C TYR A 8 -0.98 13.18 -2.17
N LYS A 9 -0.67 13.48 -3.44
CA LYS A 9 -1.24 14.63 -4.13
C LYS A 9 -2.75 14.47 -4.31
N ASP A 10 -3.20 13.30 -4.75
CA ASP A 10 -4.62 13.02 -4.96
C ASP A 10 -5.40 13.11 -3.63
N ALA A 11 -4.82 12.63 -2.52
CA ALA A 11 -5.40 12.80 -1.18
C ALA A 11 -5.46 14.28 -0.78
N LYS A 12 -4.41 15.06 -1.06
CA LYS A 12 -4.38 16.50 -0.81
C LYS A 12 -5.42 17.27 -1.64
N ASP A 13 -5.74 16.78 -2.83
CA ASP A 13 -6.72 17.36 -3.73
C ASP A 13 -8.17 16.92 -3.38
N GLY A 14 -8.38 16.22 -2.24
CA GLY A 14 -9.70 15.86 -1.69
C GLY A 14 -10.20 14.46 -2.08
N ASN A 15 -9.34 13.60 -2.62
CA ASN A 15 -9.67 12.21 -2.96
C ASN A 15 -9.08 11.20 -1.96
N GLU A 16 -8.86 11.60 -0.71
CA GLU A 16 -8.20 10.79 0.32
C GLU A 16 -8.91 9.46 0.57
N ILE A 17 -10.25 9.45 0.59
CA ILE A 17 -11.05 8.23 0.82
C ILE A 17 -10.79 7.20 -0.28
N GLU A 18 -10.75 7.63 -1.53
CA GLU A 18 -10.51 6.74 -2.67
C GLU A 18 -9.08 6.19 -2.66
N VAL A 19 -8.11 7.07 -2.37
CA VAL A 19 -6.69 6.70 -2.24
C VAL A 19 -6.49 5.66 -1.14
N ILE A 20 -7.01 5.93 0.07
CA ILE A 20 -6.92 5.03 1.23
C ILE A 20 -7.59 3.69 0.91
N THR A 21 -8.77 3.71 0.30
CA THR A 21 -9.52 2.50 -0.06
C THR A 21 -8.74 1.63 -1.06
N LYS A 22 -8.21 2.24 -2.13
CA LYS A 22 -7.38 1.52 -3.12
C LYS A 22 -6.14 0.91 -2.50
N ARG A 23 -5.46 1.65 -1.62
CA ARG A 23 -4.25 1.17 -0.92
C ARG A 23 -4.54 0.02 0.02
N LYS A 24 -5.64 0.07 0.78
CA LYS A 24 -6.08 -1.04 1.63
C LYS A 24 -6.36 -2.30 0.80
N ALA A 25 -7.05 -2.18 -0.32
CA ALA A 25 -7.31 -3.30 -1.22
C ALA A 25 -6.02 -3.91 -1.81
N GLU A 26 -5.05 -3.07 -2.20
CA GLU A 26 -3.75 -3.54 -2.69
C GLU A 26 -2.97 -4.31 -1.61
N ILE A 27 -2.93 -3.77 -0.39
CA ILE A 27 -2.30 -4.43 0.76
C ILE A 27 -2.97 -5.76 1.06
N GLU A 28 -4.31 -5.84 1.02
CA GLU A 28 -5.03 -7.10 1.24
C GLU A 28 -4.69 -8.14 0.16
N LYS A 29 -4.69 -7.74 -1.11
CA LYS A 29 -4.34 -8.60 -2.24
C LYS A 29 -2.93 -9.16 -2.10
N LEU A 30 -1.94 -8.31 -1.85
CA LEU A 30 -0.54 -8.72 -1.65
C LEU A 30 -0.38 -9.60 -0.40
N THR A 31 -1.13 -9.32 0.67
CA THR A 31 -1.14 -10.16 1.87
C THR A 31 -1.64 -11.56 1.55
N ARG A 32 -2.72 -11.68 0.78
CA ARG A 32 -3.27 -12.98 0.34
C ARG A 32 -2.28 -13.72 -0.55
N GLU A 33 -1.68 -13.02 -1.52
CA GLU A 33 -0.65 -13.58 -2.40
C GLU A 33 0.54 -14.11 -1.60
N GLY A 34 1.08 -13.32 -0.67
CA GLY A 34 2.19 -13.71 0.19
C GLY A 34 1.89 -14.95 1.04
N LYS A 35 0.67 -15.07 1.58
CA LYS A 35 0.22 -16.26 2.33
C LYS A 35 0.18 -17.52 1.45
N SER A 36 -0.25 -17.39 0.19
CA SER A 36 -0.28 -18.51 -0.76
C SER A 36 1.06 -18.79 -1.44
N CYS A 37 2.08 -17.95 -1.25
CA CYS A 37 3.33 -18.03 -1.97
C CYS A 37 4.21 -19.16 -1.42
N LYS A 38 4.40 -20.23 -2.22
CA LYS A 38 5.29 -21.35 -1.90
C LYS A 38 6.78 -20.98 -2.03
N ASN A 39 7.10 -19.95 -2.83
CA ASN A 39 8.46 -19.49 -3.02
C ASN A 39 8.88 -18.57 -1.86
N GLY A 40 9.85 -19.02 -1.06
CA GLY A 40 10.33 -18.29 0.12
C GLY A 40 10.95 -16.92 -0.21
N PHE A 41 11.73 -16.82 -1.28
CA PHE A 41 12.32 -15.56 -1.72
C PHE A 41 11.23 -14.54 -2.11
N ARG A 42 10.29 -14.97 -2.96
CA ARG A 42 9.17 -14.11 -3.37
C ARG A 42 8.31 -13.67 -2.18
N ARG A 43 8.08 -14.57 -1.21
CA ARG A 43 7.37 -14.23 0.03
C ARG A 43 8.08 -13.14 0.83
N THR A 44 9.42 -13.19 0.91
CA THR A 44 10.22 -12.14 1.57
C THR A 44 10.10 -10.81 0.85
N CYS A 45 10.18 -10.78 -0.48
CA CYS A 45 9.98 -9.56 -1.26
C CYS A 45 8.57 -8.97 -1.04
N ILE A 46 7.53 -9.82 -1.07
CA ILE A 46 6.14 -9.39 -0.78
C ILE A 46 6.05 -8.81 0.64
N ALA A 47 6.71 -9.41 1.64
CA ALA A 47 6.70 -8.88 3.00
C ALA A 47 7.37 -7.51 3.12
N GLN A 48 8.48 -7.29 2.38
CA GLN A 48 9.15 -5.98 2.29
C GLN A 48 8.23 -4.94 1.65
N ASP A 49 7.59 -5.28 0.54
CA ASP A 49 6.64 -4.40 -0.13
C ASP A 49 5.43 -4.06 0.74
N LEU A 50 4.85 -5.05 1.42
CA LEU A 50 3.76 -4.83 2.37
C LEU A 50 4.16 -3.89 3.52
N THR A 51 5.40 -4.01 4.01
CA THR A 51 5.91 -3.12 5.06
C THR A 51 5.99 -1.69 4.57
N ARG A 52 6.54 -1.47 3.37
CA ARG A 52 6.61 -0.15 2.73
C ARG A 52 5.21 0.43 2.47
N LEU A 53 4.31 -0.35 1.84
CA LEU A 53 2.95 0.10 1.50
C LEU A 53 2.12 0.46 2.74
N LYS A 54 2.23 -0.30 3.83
CA LYS A 54 1.55 0.00 5.10
C LYS A 54 2.09 1.27 5.73
N ALA A 55 3.41 1.50 5.69
CA ALA A 55 4.01 2.72 6.21
C ALA A 55 3.59 3.95 5.39
N GLU A 56 3.55 3.83 4.06
CA GLU A 56 3.04 4.87 3.16
C GLU A 56 1.56 5.18 3.42
N LEU A 57 0.70 4.14 3.52
CA LEU A 57 -0.72 4.32 3.80
C LEU A 57 -0.95 5.04 5.14
N ARG A 58 -0.23 4.61 6.19
CA ARG A 58 -0.35 5.24 7.51
C ARG A 58 -0.03 6.74 7.47
N LYS A 59 0.99 7.15 6.71
CA LYS A 59 1.30 8.58 6.54
C LYS A 59 0.17 9.36 5.90
N ILE A 60 -0.57 8.75 4.97
CA ILE A 60 -1.75 9.38 4.35
C ILE A 60 -2.89 9.46 5.37
N GLU A 61 -3.19 8.37 6.07
CA GLU A 61 -4.24 8.32 7.11
C GLU A 61 -3.97 9.23 8.33
N GLU A 62 -2.71 9.53 8.63
CA GLU A 62 -2.32 10.47 9.70
C GLU A 62 -2.50 11.94 9.28
N LEU A 63 -2.56 12.22 7.98
CA LEU A 63 -2.61 13.58 7.42
C LEU A 63 -4.00 13.97 6.89
N PHE A 64 -4.86 12.99 6.60
CA PHE A 64 -6.20 13.16 6.05
C PHE A 64 -7.18 12.20 6.72
#